data_AF-A0A0V1CHJ2-F1
#
_entry.id   AF-A0A0V1CHJ2-F1
#
_cell.length_a   1.000
_cell.length_b   1.000
_cell.length_c   1.000
_cell.angle_alpha   90.00
_cell.angle_beta   90.00
_cell.angle_gamma   90.00
#
_symmetry.space_group_name_H-M   'P 1'
#
loop_
_entity.id
_entity.type
_entity.pdbx_description
1 polymer ?
#
loop_
_entity_poly.entity_id
_entity_poly.type
_entity_poly.pdbx_seq_one_letter_code
_entity_poly.pdbx_strand_id
1 'polypeptide(L)'
;MFLYDQFLSQILAIEAFTKNYSRFRWTVAEQGNVKFLVCDDTRFCRIGMDYVKCEFHVCYDELYNLPVMFFNYWYLEGQLMPLAEVWATVCCSETARLYSDPFSVITQVEHPLFRTSWYCFHPCKTNDILTPVIEKGKKTNNLVAVWLTVMGSIIGISVPLSFEQVIFNTEN
;
A
#
# COMPACT_ATOMS: atom_id res chain seq x y z
N MET A 1 -11.49 -16.60 5.81
CA MET A 1 -11.56 -15.25 6.40
C MET A 1 -10.14 -14.85 6.76
N PHE A 2 -9.71 -13.64 6.39
CA PHE A 2 -8.35 -13.14 6.65
C PHE A 2 -8.36 -12.30 7.93
N LEU A 3 -7.92 -12.88 9.04
CA LEU A 3 -8.07 -12.31 10.38
C LEU A 3 -6.95 -11.32 10.73
N TYR A 4 -7.20 -10.45 11.71
CA TYR A 4 -6.21 -9.46 12.17
C TYR A 4 -4.87 -10.09 12.61
N ASP A 5 -4.86 -11.23 13.30
CA ASP A 5 -3.61 -11.91 13.67
C ASP A 5 -2.80 -12.40 12.45
N GLN A 6 -3.51 -12.77 11.37
CA GLN A 6 -2.86 -13.14 10.10
C GLN A 6 -2.31 -11.91 9.40
N PHE A 7 -3.02 -10.78 9.45
CA PHE A 7 -2.50 -9.50 8.99
C PHE A 7 -1.25 -9.08 9.77
N LEU A 8 -1.29 -9.16 11.11
CA LEU A 8 -0.21 -8.75 11.99
C LEU A 8 1.08 -9.57 11.74
N SER A 9 0.96 -10.89 11.69
CA SER A 9 2.11 -11.77 11.37
C SER A 9 2.72 -11.46 10.00
N GLN A 10 1.90 -11.09 9.01
CA GLN A 10 2.35 -10.76 7.67
C GLN A 10 3.05 -9.39 7.57
N ILE A 11 2.56 -8.35 8.25
CA ILE A 11 3.23 -7.04 8.25
C ILE A 11 4.56 -7.08 9.02
N LEU A 12 4.66 -7.89 10.06
CA LEU A 12 5.92 -8.11 10.79
C LEU A 12 6.98 -8.78 9.91
N ALA A 13 6.59 -9.75 9.08
CA ALA A 13 7.50 -10.36 8.11
C ALA A 13 7.97 -9.36 7.04
N ILE A 14 7.08 -8.46 6.59
CA ILE A 14 7.43 -7.39 5.65
C ILE A 14 8.44 -6.42 6.28
N GLU A 15 8.23 -5.96 7.51
CA GLU A 15 9.19 -5.09 8.21
C GLU A 15 10.55 -5.78 8.38
N ALA A 16 10.55 -7.03 8.86
CA ALA A 16 11.78 -7.78 9.10
C ALA A 16 12.65 -7.93 7.84
N PHE A 17 12.01 -8.11 6.68
CA PHE A 17 12.68 -8.15 5.39
C PHE A 17 13.16 -6.77 4.92
N THR A 18 12.28 -5.78 5.00
CA THR A 18 12.51 -4.44 4.40
C THR A 18 13.46 -3.56 5.20
N LYS A 19 13.81 -3.93 6.44
CA LYS A 19 14.75 -3.19 7.31
C LYS A 19 16.09 -2.84 6.64
N ASN A 20 16.55 -3.67 5.71
CA ASN A 20 17.83 -3.51 5.01
C ASN A 20 17.70 -2.77 3.66
N TYR A 21 16.48 -2.42 3.24
CA TYR A 21 16.20 -1.79 1.94
C TYR A 21 15.95 -0.31 2.11
N SER A 22 16.98 0.52 1.89
CA SER A 22 16.83 1.97 2.05
C SER A 22 15.73 2.60 1.18
N ARG A 23 15.43 2.03 0.00
CA ARG A 23 14.47 2.53 -1.01
C ARG A 23 13.10 1.84 -0.98
N PHE A 24 12.92 0.88 -0.09
CA PHE A 24 11.68 0.10 0.03
C PHE A 24 11.58 -0.38 1.47
N ARG A 25 11.59 0.58 2.41
CA ARG A 25 11.56 0.30 3.84
C ARG A 25 10.14 0.46 4.34
N TRP A 26 9.63 -0.59 4.98
CA TRP A 26 8.34 -0.56 5.64
C TRP A 26 8.54 -0.89 7.12
N THR A 27 7.90 -0.16 8.00
CA THR A 27 7.97 -0.39 9.45
C THR A 27 6.59 -0.56 10.04
N VAL A 28 6.51 -1.32 11.13
CA VAL A 28 5.27 -1.46 11.87
C VAL A 28 5.18 -0.31 12.87
N ALA A 29 4.24 0.58 12.62
CA ALA A 29 3.85 1.62 13.58
C ALA A 29 2.72 1.11 14.48
N GLU A 30 2.58 1.76 15.63
CA GLU A 30 1.55 1.42 16.63
C GLU A 30 0.84 2.70 17.09
N GLN A 31 -0.48 2.64 17.14
CA GLN A 31 -1.31 3.68 17.74
C GLN A 31 -2.40 3.03 18.59
N GLY A 32 -2.28 3.16 19.91
CA GLY A 32 -3.11 2.39 20.84
C GLY A 32 -2.82 0.89 20.68
N ASN A 33 -3.84 0.06 20.50
CA ASN A 33 -3.69 -1.38 20.28
C ASN A 33 -3.63 -1.78 18.80
N VAL A 34 -3.64 -0.81 17.89
CA VAL A 34 -3.66 -1.07 16.45
C VAL A 34 -2.24 -0.94 15.89
N LYS A 35 -1.82 -1.96 15.16
CA LYS A 35 -0.57 -1.99 14.41
C LYS A 35 -0.85 -1.92 12.93
N PHE A 36 -0.05 -1.12 12.24
CA PHE A 36 -0.19 -0.86 10.81
C PHE A 36 1.19 -0.67 10.20
N LEU A 37 1.29 -0.93 8.91
CA LEU A 37 2.56 -0.80 8.20
C LEU A 37 2.67 0.64 7.66
N VAL A 38 3.80 1.30 7.87
CA VAL A 38 4.10 2.61 7.28
C VAL A 38 5.29 2.47 6.35
N CYS A 39 5.23 3.14 5.21
CA CYS A 39 6.39 3.22 4.32
C CYS A 39 7.31 4.32 4.85
N ASP A 40 8.50 3.93 5.30
CA ASP A 40 9.56 4.82 5.76
C ASP A 40 10.27 5.54 4.61
N ASP A 41 9.77 5.40 3.37
CA ASP A 41 10.34 6.13 2.23
C ASP A 41 9.91 7.60 2.28
N THR A 42 10.45 8.32 3.27
CA THR A 42 10.41 9.77 3.43
C THR A 42 11.23 10.49 2.34
N ARG A 43 11.46 9.85 1.19
CA ARG A 43 12.11 10.49 0.05
C ARG A 43 11.10 11.36 -0.65
N PHE A 44 11.60 12.51 -1.07
CA PHE A 44 10.91 13.28 -2.06
C PHE A 44 10.88 12.50 -3.37
N CYS A 45 9.70 12.07 -3.76
CA CYS A 45 9.43 11.42 -5.04
C CYS A 45 9.35 12.54 -6.10
N ARG A 46 10.06 12.40 -7.23
CA ARG A 46 9.98 13.38 -8.32
C ARG A 46 8.76 13.08 -9.17
N ILE A 47 7.76 13.94 -9.10
CA ILE A 47 6.53 13.85 -9.90
C ILE A 47 6.53 15.04 -10.84
N GLY A 48 6.68 14.78 -12.15
CA GLY A 48 6.94 15.84 -13.12
C GLY A 48 8.24 16.59 -12.82
N MET A 49 8.11 17.88 -12.51
CA MET A 49 9.24 18.76 -12.14
C MET A 49 9.39 18.95 -10.62
N ASP A 50 8.41 18.50 -9.83
CA ASP A 50 8.33 18.77 -8.41
C ASP A 50 8.85 17.60 -7.56
N TYR A 51 9.32 17.95 -6.37
CA TYR A 51 9.69 17.02 -5.31
C TYR A 51 8.55 16.99 -4.29
N VAL A 52 7.99 15.82 -4.01
CA VAL A 52 6.85 15.71 -3.09
C VAL A 52 7.12 14.67 -2.03
N LYS A 53 6.68 14.92 -0.79
CA LYS A 53 6.74 13.97 0.31
C LYS A 53 5.64 12.94 0.12
N CYS A 54 6.04 11.70 -0.09
CA CYS A 54 5.16 10.55 -0.19
C CYS A 54 4.89 9.97 1.22
N GLU A 55 3.64 9.68 1.58
CA GLU A 55 3.27 9.00 2.82
C GLU A 55 2.31 7.83 2.51
N PHE A 56 2.60 6.64 3.01
CA PHE A 56 1.80 5.43 2.76
C PHE A 56 1.60 4.62 4.02
N HIS A 57 0.35 4.27 4.32
CA HIS A 57 -0.03 3.39 5.43
C HIS A 57 -0.83 2.19 4.92
N VAL A 58 -0.54 1.01 5.44
CA VAL A 58 -1.34 -0.21 5.26
C VAL A 58 -1.99 -0.55 6.59
N CYS A 59 -3.30 -0.40 6.64
CA CYS A 59 -4.12 -0.74 7.81
C CYS A 59 -4.91 -2.03 7.57
N TYR A 60 -5.40 -2.62 8.64
CA TYR A 60 -6.41 -3.67 8.57
C TYR A 60 -7.80 -3.06 8.64
N ASP A 61 -8.68 -3.46 7.72
CA ASP A 61 -10.10 -3.14 7.77
C ASP A 61 -10.86 -4.31 8.41
N GLU A 62 -11.44 -4.07 9.58
CA GLU A 62 -12.18 -5.09 10.34
C GLU A 62 -13.54 -5.45 9.71
N LEU A 63 -14.16 -4.52 8.98
CA LEU A 63 -15.46 -4.75 8.35
C LEU A 63 -15.31 -5.68 7.15
N TYR A 64 -14.27 -5.45 6.34
CA TYR A 64 -13.98 -6.23 5.15
C TYR A 64 -13.01 -7.38 5.39
N ASN A 65 -12.31 -7.40 6.53
CA ASN A 65 -11.29 -8.39 6.91
C ASN A 65 -10.12 -8.44 5.91
N LEU A 66 -9.59 -7.29 5.51
CA LEU A 66 -8.61 -7.15 4.42
C LEU A 66 -7.62 -6.00 4.69
N PRO A 67 -6.44 -6.02 4.04
CA PRO A 67 -5.56 -4.86 4.05
C PRO A 67 -6.13 -3.71 3.21
N VAL A 68 -5.94 -2.48 3.69
CA VAL A 68 -6.33 -1.24 3.02
C VAL A 68 -5.16 -0.28 3.01
N MET A 69 -4.92 0.36 1.87
CA MET A 69 -3.82 1.29 1.66
C MET A 69 -4.33 2.72 1.67
N PHE A 70 -3.82 3.50 2.63
CA PHE A 70 -3.98 4.94 2.70
C PHE A 70 -2.69 5.60 2.21
N PHE A 71 -2.82 6.71 1.51
CA PHE A 71 -1.66 7.45 1.02
C PHE A 71 -1.94 8.93 0.83
N ASN A 72 -0.88 9.72 0.90
CA ASN A 72 -0.88 11.15 0.60
C ASN A 72 0.43 11.54 -0.09
N TYR A 73 0.35 12.55 -0.95
CA TYR A 73 1.49 13.23 -1.53
C TYR A 73 1.41 14.69 -1.09
N TRP A 74 2.49 15.22 -0.54
CA TRP A 74 2.56 16.60 -0.06
C TRP A 74 3.65 17.35 -0.82
N TYR A 75 3.33 18.51 -1.38
CA TYR A 75 4.39 19.39 -1.90
C TYR A 75 5.31 19.85 -0.77
N LEU A 76 6.51 20.32 -1.09
CA LEU A 76 7.48 20.77 -0.09
C LEU A 76 6.96 21.94 0.75
N GLU A 77 6.02 22.70 0.18
CA GLU A 77 5.30 23.80 0.81
C GLU A 77 4.24 23.34 1.81
N GLY A 78 4.00 22.03 1.94
CA GLY A 78 3.05 21.43 2.88
C GLY A 78 1.63 21.32 2.37
N GLN A 79 1.36 21.68 1.12
CA GLN A 79 0.05 21.50 0.49
C GLN A 79 -0.16 20.03 0.09
N LEU A 80 -1.35 19.49 0.33
CA LEU A 80 -1.74 18.18 -0.17
C LEU A 80 -1.92 18.23 -1.69
N MET A 81 -1.32 17.27 -2.39
CA MET A 81 -1.50 17.09 -3.84
C MET A 81 -2.97 16.81 -4.17
N PRO A 82 -3.58 17.55 -5.12
CA PRO A 82 -4.94 17.28 -5.56
C PRO A 82 -5.08 15.88 -6.20
N LEU A 83 -6.25 15.25 -6.05
CA LEU A 83 -6.52 13.92 -6.60
C LEU A 83 -6.23 13.82 -8.11
N ALA A 84 -6.50 14.89 -8.88
CA ALA A 84 -6.22 14.94 -10.31
C ALA A 84 -4.72 14.77 -10.63
N GLU A 85 -3.83 15.28 -9.78
CA GLU A 85 -2.39 15.15 -9.94
C GLU A 85 -1.87 13.82 -9.40
N VAL A 86 -2.47 13.30 -8.32
CA VAL A 86 -2.25 11.92 -7.86
C VAL A 86 -2.51 10.92 -8.99
N TRP A 87 -3.57 11.13 -9.78
CA TRP A 87 -3.83 10.28 -10.93
C TRP A 87 -2.72 10.30 -11.99
N ALA A 88 -1.99 11.41 -12.12
CA ALA A 88 -0.84 11.49 -13.03
C ALA A 88 0.39 10.70 -12.52
N THR A 89 0.41 10.32 -11.23
CA THR A 89 1.45 9.45 -10.67
C THR A 89 1.13 7.98 -10.88
N VAL A 90 -0.11 7.66 -11.28
CA VAL A 90 -0.54 6.28 -11.48
C VAL A 90 0.14 5.69 -12.71
N CYS A 91 0.61 4.45 -12.61
CA CYS A 91 1.31 3.78 -13.70
C CYS A 91 0.52 3.87 -15.02
N CYS A 92 1.19 4.30 -16.10
CA CYS A 92 0.57 4.50 -17.41
C CYS A 92 -0.11 3.23 -17.98
N SER A 93 0.38 2.04 -17.63
CA SER A 93 -0.23 0.77 -18.02
C SER A 93 -1.56 0.50 -17.31
N GLU A 94 -1.71 0.98 -16.07
CA GLU A 94 -2.94 0.85 -15.29
C GLU A 94 -3.90 2.01 -15.52
N THR A 95 -3.38 3.15 -15.99
CA THR A 95 -4.14 4.39 -16.25
C THR A 95 -5.38 4.12 -17.09
N ALA A 96 -5.27 3.48 -18.26
CA ALA A 96 -6.45 3.24 -19.12
C ALA A 96 -7.53 2.39 -18.45
N ARG A 97 -7.14 1.41 -17.62
CA ARG A 97 -8.06 0.54 -16.87
C ARG A 97 -8.71 1.29 -15.71
N LEU A 98 -7.90 2.03 -14.94
CA LEU A 98 -8.35 2.70 -13.72
C LEU A 98 -9.13 4.00 -14.01
N TYR A 99 -8.80 4.72 -15.08
CA TYR A 99 -9.54 5.92 -15.52
C TYR A 99 -10.91 5.60 -16.15
N SER A 100 -11.22 4.33 -16.43
CA SER A 100 -12.58 3.96 -16.85
C SER A 100 -13.60 4.19 -15.72
N ASP A 101 -13.13 4.18 -14.46
CA ASP A 101 -13.90 4.52 -13.27
C ASP A 101 -12.96 4.93 -12.11
N PRO A 102 -12.37 6.13 -12.16
CA PRO A 102 -11.32 6.54 -11.22
C PRO A 102 -11.85 6.62 -9.79
N PHE A 103 -13.09 7.07 -9.60
CA PHE A 103 -13.70 7.21 -8.28
C PHE A 103 -14.04 5.86 -7.62
N SER A 104 -14.15 4.75 -8.37
CA SER A 104 -14.25 3.41 -7.77
C SER A 104 -12.91 2.79 -7.41
N VAL A 105 -11.81 3.47 -7.72
CA VAL A 105 -10.45 3.00 -7.44
C VAL A 105 -9.84 3.80 -6.30
N ILE A 106 -9.75 5.13 -6.41
CA ILE A 106 -9.16 6.02 -5.41
C ILE A 106 -10.24 6.98 -4.91
N THR A 107 -10.44 7.03 -3.60
CA THR A 107 -11.33 7.96 -2.93
C THR A 107 -10.60 8.74 -1.84
N GLN A 108 -11.14 9.89 -1.44
CA GLN A 108 -10.66 10.64 -0.29
C GLN A 108 -11.56 10.34 0.91
N VAL A 109 -10.96 9.88 2.01
CA VAL A 109 -11.66 9.48 3.24
C VAL A 109 -10.90 9.97 4.48
N GLU A 110 -11.56 9.94 5.63
CA GLU A 110 -10.90 10.14 6.91
C GLU A 110 -10.04 8.90 7.25
N HIS A 111 -8.78 9.12 7.62
CA HIS A 111 -7.92 8.02 8.08
C HIS A 111 -8.37 7.53 9.47
N PRO A 112 -8.57 6.22 9.67
CA PRO A 112 -9.19 5.67 10.88
C PRO A 112 -8.42 6.01 12.17
N LEU A 113 -7.08 6.05 12.07
CA LEU A 113 -6.18 6.36 13.20
C LEU A 113 -5.89 7.86 13.38
N PHE A 114 -5.58 8.60 12.30
CA PHE A 114 -5.13 10.00 12.39
C PHE A 114 -6.26 11.03 12.35
N ARG A 115 -7.48 10.66 11.96
CA ARG A 115 -8.64 11.57 11.84
C ARG A 115 -8.38 12.78 10.95
N THR A 116 -7.55 12.59 9.92
CA THR A 116 -7.27 13.57 8.87
C THR A 116 -7.64 13.02 7.50
N SER A 117 -7.68 13.89 6.49
CA SER A 117 -8.02 13.53 5.11
C SER A 117 -6.88 12.77 4.43
N TRP A 118 -7.19 11.61 3.86
CA TRP A 118 -6.25 10.73 3.14
C TRP A 118 -6.88 10.18 1.88
N TYR A 119 -6.05 9.89 0.87
CA TYR A 119 -6.48 9.07 -0.25
C TYR A 119 -6.42 7.59 0.14
N CYS A 120 -7.34 6.80 -0.41
CA CYS A 120 -7.46 5.38 -0.11
C CYS A 120 -7.91 4.62 -1.36
N PHE A 121 -7.34 3.43 -1.55
CA PHE A 121 -7.87 2.48 -2.54
C PHE A 121 -9.18 1.86 -2.04
N HIS A 122 -10.20 1.84 -2.88
CA HIS A 122 -11.48 1.24 -2.52
C HIS A 122 -11.32 -0.25 -2.16
N PRO A 123 -11.85 -0.73 -1.01
CA PRO A 123 -11.63 -2.10 -0.54
C PRO A 123 -12.01 -3.21 -1.54
N CYS A 124 -12.97 -2.95 -2.44
CA CYS A 124 -13.32 -3.89 -3.52
C CYS A 124 -12.10 -4.30 -4.37
N LYS A 125 -11.15 -3.39 -4.60
CA LYS A 125 -9.93 -3.69 -5.38
C LYS A 125 -9.02 -4.66 -4.65
N THR A 126 -9.02 -4.65 -3.32
CA THR A 126 -8.29 -5.64 -2.51
C THR A 126 -8.85 -7.05 -2.72
N ASN A 127 -10.18 -7.20 -2.79
CA ASN A 127 -10.83 -8.48 -3.07
C ASN A 127 -10.49 -9.02 -4.46
N ASP A 128 -10.48 -8.14 -5.47
CA ASP A 128 -10.11 -8.52 -6.85
C ASP A 128 -8.68 -9.08 -6.93
N ILE A 129 -7.77 -8.58 -6.08
CA ILE A 129 -6.38 -9.03 -6.01
C ILE A 129 -6.23 -10.32 -5.20
N LEU A 130 -6.83 -10.38 -4.01
CA LEU A 130 -6.59 -11.46 -3.06
C LEU A 130 -7.42 -12.72 -3.34
N THR A 131 -8.66 -12.58 -3.83
CA THR A 131 -9.56 -13.72 -4.07
C THR A 131 -8.93 -14.75 -5.02
N PRO A 132 -8.39 -14.37 -6.20
CA PRO A 132 -7.76 -15.35 -7.10
C PRO A 132 -6.52 -16.00 -6.52
N VAL A 133 -5.81 -15.34 -5.60
CA VAL A 133 -4.60 -15.88 -4.95
C VAL A 133 -5.00 -16.94 -3.92
N ILE A 134 -6.04 -16.65 -3.13
CA ILE A 134 -6.60 -17.54 -2.12
C ILE A 134 -7.26 -18.77 -2.78
N GLU A 135 -8.10 -18.56 -3.78
CA GLU A 135 -8.89 -19.63 -4.43
C GLU A 135 -8.05 -20.55 -5.30
N LYS A 136 -7.04 -20.03 -6.00
CA LYS A 136 -6.17 -20.85 -6.87
C LYS A 136 -5.13 -21.65 -6.08
N GLY A 137 -5.14 -21.57 -4.75
CA GLY A 137 -4.22 -22.32 -3.87
C GLY A 137 -2.75 -22.04 -4.17
N LYS A 138 -2.42 -20.86 -4.68
CA LYS A 138 -1.01 -20.49 -4.92
C LYS A 138 -0.30 -20.47 -3.57
N LYS A 139 0.84 -21.15 -3.48
CA LYS A 139 1.69 -21.15 -2.28
C LYS A 139 2.21 -19.73 -2.06
N THR A 140 1.52 -18.93 -1.25
CA THR A 140 2.05 -17.68 -0.71
C THR A 140 2.01 -17.77 0.80
N ASN A 141 3.08 -17.30 1.42
CA ASN A 141 3.19 -17.20 2.88
C ASN A 141 2.80 -15.81 3.37
N ASN A 142 2.60 -14.85 2.46
CA ASN A 142 2.29 -13.47 2.79
C ASN A 142 1.37 -12.82 1.73
N LEU A 143 0.07 -12.89 1.98
CA LEU A 143 -0.97 -12.26 1.16
C LEU A 143 -0.84 -10.74 1.12
N VAL A 144 -0.49 -10.11 2.25
CA VAL A 144 -0.26 -8.66 2.32
C VAL A 144 0.89 -8.26 1.42
N ALA A 145 1.98 -9.04 1.36
CA ALA A 145 3.10 -8.77 0.48
C ALA A 145 2.69 -8.87 -1.01
N VAL A 146 1.94 -9.91 -1.39
CA VAL A 146 1.37 -10.02 -2.75
C VAL A 146 0.53 -8.80 -3.09
N TRP A 147 -0.42 -8.46 -2.23
CA TRP A 147 -1.29 -7.31 -2.40
C TRP A 147 -0.51 -5.99 -2.49
N LEU A 148 0.51 -5.82 -1.64
CA LEU A 148 1.37 -4.65 -1.61
C LEU A 148 2.14 -4.47 -2.91
N THR A 149 2.56 -5.56 -3.56
CA THR A 149 3.22 -5.46 -4.87
C THR A 149 2.32 -4.87 -5.94
N VAL A 150 1.05 -5.27 -5.96
CA VAL A 150 0.07 -4.78 -6.92
C VAL A 150 -0.30 -3.34 -6.59
N MET A 151 -0.76 -3.07 -5.37
CA MET A 151 -1.18 -1.73 -4.96
C MET A 151 -0.04 -0.72 -5.02
N GLY A 152 1.14 -1.09 -4.53
CA GLY A 152 2.31 -0.23 -4.57
C GLY A 152 2.72 0.16 -5.99
N SER A 153 2.66 -0.78 -6.95
CA SER A 153 2.97 -0.47 -8.36
C SER A 153 2.03 0.56 -8.98
N ILE A 154 0.76 0.58 -8.56
CA ILE A 154 -0.23 1.54 -9.05
C ILE A 154 0.17 2.96 -8.65
N ILE A 155 0.66 3.17 -7.42
CA ILE A 155 1.04 4.48 -6.87
C ILE A 155 2.55 4.76 -6.92
N GLY A 156 3.27 4.03 -7.78
CA GLY A 156 4.68 4.31 -8.09
C GLY A 156 5.68 3.83 -7.03
N ILE A 157 5.28 2.97 -6.09
CA ILE A 157 6.21 2.31 -5.17
C ILE A 157 7.01 1.25 -5.93
N SER A 158 8.33 1.43 -6.00
CA SER A 158 9.23 0.46 -6.62
C SER A 158 9.53 -0.69 -5.68
N VAL A 159 8.95 -1.86 -5.97
CA VAL A 159 9.14 -3.08 -5.18
C VAL A 159 10.36 -3.85 -5.70
N PRO A 160 11.35 -4.18 -4.87
CA PRO A 160 12.52 -4.94 -5.30
C PRO A 160 12.14 -6.40 -5.62
N LEU A 161 12.78 -7.00 -6.62
CA LEU A 161 12.53 -8.40 -7.02
C LEU A 161 12.70 -9.38 -5.86
N SER A 162 13.70 -9.14 -5.00
CA SER A 162 13.96 -9.95 -3.80
C SER A 162 12.79 -9.98 -2.81
N PHE A 163 11.81 -9.08 -2.92
CA PHE A 163 10.60 -9.11 -2.10
C PHE A 163 9.76 -10.38 -2.32
N GLU A 164 9.99 -11.11 -3.43
CA GLU A 164 9.46 -12.46 -3.64
C GLU A 164 9.79 -13.43 -2.50
N GLN A 165 10.91 -13.21 -1.78
CA GLN A 165 11.30 -14.00 -0.60
C GLN A 165 10.26 -13.91 0.51
N VAL A 166 9.65 -12.72 0.72
CA VAL A 166 8.56 -12.55 1.70
C VAL A 166 7.27 -13.22 1.21
N ILE A 167 7.01 -13.14 -0.09
CA ILE A 167 5.79 -13.68 -0.71
C ILE A 167 5.79 -15.21 -0.67
N PHE A 168 6.91 -15.84 -0.98
CA PHE A 168 7.04 -17.29 -1.18
C PHE A 168 7.79 -18.01 -0.06
N ASN A 169 8.35 -17.30 0.92
CA ASN A 169 9.27 -17.84 1.94
C ASN A 169 10.40 -18.66 1.33
N THR A 170 11.06 -18.11 0.30
CA THR A 170 12.27 -18.71 -0.25
C THR A 170 13.44 -18.38 0.69
N GLU A 171 13.77 -19.34 1.57
CA GLU A 171 15.04 -19.31 2.30
C GLU A 171 16.19 -19.39 1.29
N ASN A 172 17.19 -18.52 1.43
CA ASN A 172 18.49 -18.68 0.77
C ASN A 172 19.34 -19.67 1.57
#